data_AF-A0A7C5ZX95-F1
#
_entry.id   AF-A0A7C5ZX95-F1
#
_cell.length_a   1.000
_cell.length_b   1.000
_cell.length_c   1.000
_cell.angle_alpha   90.00
_cell.angle_beta   90.00
_cell.angle_gamma   90.00
#
_symmetry.space_group_name_H-M   'P 1'
#
loop_
_entity.id
_entity.type
_entity.pdbx_description
1 polymer ?
#
loop_
_entity_poly.entity_id
_entity_poly.type
_entity_poly.pdbx_seq_one_letter_code
_entity_poly.pdbx_strand_id
1 'polypeptide(L)'
;MSDTNDSISEVLNEFTAEVNTLTAIEAETADWKVAESALKLAQDMKVRHTGKRSRLAELKKMIGRVPQEQRAGFGKMVQNVERQIDETLTRLQKAFASRLENLRIERERIDVTLPGRRHLRGSLHPITLLRQRIEDIFVSMGYAIEDDREIETDYYNFDALNIPEGHPARESQDTFYTTDGLALRSQTSTVQIRAMERHGVPIKIIAPGKVFRRDTPDMTHVPMFHQVEGLCVDRGITMAHLKGTVTEWLRRLFGPETVTRFRPSYFPFTEPSAEFDFSCFICHGSGQSGKERCRPCKGSGWIELGGSGMVHPNVLRACNIDPKVYSGFAFGFGLERMAALMYNIDDIRQMFENDVRFAEQFR
;
A
#
# COMPACT_ATOMS: atom_id res chain seq x y z
N MET A 1 21.19 -79.84 28.82
CA MET A 1 21.59 -79.15 27.58
C MET A 1 20.39 -78.92 26.65
N SER A 2 19.41 -79.83 26.55
CA SER A 2 18.13 -79.59 25.84
C SER A 2 17.42 -78.36 26.38
N ASP A 3 17.13 -78.33 27.68
CA ASP A 3 16.19 -77.36 28.26
C ASP A 3 16.63 -75.90 28.13
N THR A 4 17.93 -75.62 28.16
CA THR A 4 18.48 -74.25 28.00
C THR A 4 18.52 -73.79 26.54
N ASN A 5 18.73 -74.70 25.59
CA ASN A 5 18.66 -74.39 24.16
C ASN A 5 17.20 -74.30 23.68
N ASP A 6 16.32 -75.11 24.27
CA ASP A 6 14.88 -75.06 24.06
C ASP A 6 14.32 -73.72 24.54
N SER A 7 14.74 -73.25 25.72
CA SER A 7 14.35 -71.93 26.26
C SER A 7 14.79 -70.75 25.39
N ILE A 8 15.97 -70.83 24.74
CA ILE A 8 16.43 -69.80 23.79
C ILE A 8 15.57 -69.84 22.52
N SER A 9 15.26 -71.03 22.03
CA SER A 9 14.45 -71.24 20.83
C SER A 9 13.02 -70.76 21.03
N GLU A 10 12.43 -70.96 22.21
CA GLU A 10 11.12 -70.43 22.59
C GLU A 10 11.07 -68.90 22.56
N VAL A 11 12.07 -68.22 23.14
CA VAL A 11 12.15 -66.75 23.14
C VAL A 11 12.27 -66.21 21.71
N LEU A 12 13.03 -66.91 20.86
CA LEU A 12 13.20 -66.50 19.46
C LEU A 12 11.96 -66.78 18.62
N ASN A 13 11.24 -67.87 18.87
CA ASN A 13 9.99 -68.21 18.19
C ASN A 13 8.86 -67.23 18.57
N GLU A 14 8.72 -66.91 19.85
CA GLU A 14 7.76 -65.90 20.35
C GLU A 14 8.06 -64.52 19.74
N PHE A 15 9.33 -64.11 19.73
CA PHE A 15 9.76 -62.87 19.09
C PHE A 15 9.49 -62.86 17.58
N THR A 16 9.80 -63.96 16.87
CA THR A 16 9.62 -64.07 15.42
C THR A 16 8.13 -64.01 15.04
N ALA A 17 7.25 -64.62 15.84
CA ALA A 17 5.81 -64.55 15.62
C ALA A 17 5.29 -63.11 15.72
N GLU A 18 5.66 -62.37 16.76
CA GLU A 18 5.25 -60.96 16.92
C GLU A 18 5.87 -60.03 15.85
N VAL A 19 7.13 -60.28 15.47
CA VAL A 19 7.81 -59.55 14.38
C VAL A 19 7.13 -59.80 13.03
N ASN A 20 6.67 -61.01 12.75
CA ASN A 20 5.95 -61.30 11.51
C ASN A 20 4.66 -60.47 11.40
N THR A 21 3.96 -60.27 12.52
CA THR A 21 2.79 -59.37 12.57
C THR A 21 3.18 -57.93 12.24
N LEU A 22 4.24 -57.40 12.86
CA LEU A 22 4.72 -56.06 12.54
C LEU A 22 5.23 -55.93 11.11
N THR A 23 5.87 -56.96 10.56
CA THR A 23 6.41 -56.95 9.19
C THR A 23 5.28 -56.97 8.15
N ALA A 24 4.19 -57.70 8.43
CA ALA A 24 2.99 -57.64 7.59
C ALA A 24 2.34 -56.25 7.62
N ILE A 25 2.25 -55.62 8.81
CA ILE A 25 1.77 -54.25 8.96
C ILE A 25 2.69 -53.27 8.19
N GLU A 26 4.00 -53.42 8.29
CA GLU A 26 4.99 -52.59 7.56
C GLU A 26 4.74 -52.60 6.05
N ALA A 27 4.43 -53.77 5.46
CA ALA A 27 4.22 -53.93 4.02
C ALA A 27 2.91 -53.27 3.51
N GLU A 28 1.86 -53.23 4.33
CA GLU A 28 0.51 -52.85 3.90
C GLU A 28 0.05 -51.47 4.42
N THR A 29 0.77 -50.86 5.36
CA THR A 29 0.28 -49.66 6.05
C THR A 29 0.22 -48.44 5.13
N ALA A 30 -1.01 -47.99 4.85
CA ALA A 30 -1.33 -46.73 4.19
C ALA A 30 -2.01 -45.71 5.13
N ASP A 31 -2.42 -46.11 6.34
CA ASP A 31 -3.05 -45.24 7.34
C ASP A 31 -2.05 -44.83 8.42
N TRP A 32 -1.94 -43.53 8.67
CA TRP A 32 -1.08 -42.96 9.70
C TRP A 32 -1.44 -43.47 11.11
N LYS A 33 -2.72 -43.74 11.41
CA LYS A 33 -3.14 -44.29 12.71
C LYS A 33 -2.62 -45.71 12.93
N VAL A 34 -2.58 -46.49 11.86
CA VAL A 34 -2.04 -47.86 11.87
C VAL A 34 -0.52 -47.81 12.03
N ALA A 35 0.17 -46.91 11.31
CA ALA A 35 1.61 -46.70 11.48
C ALA A 35 1.98 -46.24 12.90
N GLU A 36 1.20 -45.34 13.50
CA GLU A 36 1.39 -44.87 14.88
C GLU A 36 1.18 -45.98 15.91
N SER A 37 0.14 -46.79 15.73
CA SER A 37 -0.13 -47.95 16.59
C SER A 37 0.96 -49.01 16.48
N ALA A 38 1.45 -49.28 15.27
CA ALA A 38 2.54 -50.24 15.02
C ALA A 38 3.89 -49.76 15.58
N LEU A 39 4.19 -48.46 15.48
CA LEU A 39 5.37 -47.86 16.12
C LEU A 39 5.32 -48.04 17.63
N LYS A 40 4.17 -47.77 18.25
CA LYS A 40 3.96 -47.97 19.69
C LYS A 40 4.12 -49.44 20.07
N LEU A 41 3.54 -50.35 19.31
CA LEU A 41 3.69 -51.79 19.52
C LEU A 41 5.15 -52.24 19.43
N ALA A 42 5.93 -51.73 18.47
CA ALA A 42 7.36 -52.01 18.34
C ALA A 42 8.19 -51.46 19.52
N GLN A 43 7.79 -50.32 20.10
CA GLN A 43 8.39 -49.78 21.33
C GLN A 43 8.06 -50.64 22.55
N ASP A 44 6.80 -51.06 22.68
CA ASP A 44 6.35 -51.95 23.76
C ASP A 44 7.03 -53.32 23.66
N MET A 45 7.19 -53.87 22.46
CA MET A 45 7.97 -55.10 22.21
C MET A 45 9.42 -54.97 22.66
N LYS A 46 10.06 -53.82 22.40
CA LYS A 46 11.44 -53.57 22.85
C LYS A 46 11.52 -53.67 24.37
N VAL A 47 10.61 -53.01 25.09
CA VAL A 47 10.55 -53.11 26.56
C VAL A 47 10.25 -54.54 27.03
N ARG A 48 9.32 -55.25 26.38
CA ARG A 48 8.93 -56.63 26.73
C ARG A 48 10.07 -57.64 26.54
N HIS A 49 10.82 -57.56 25.44
CA HIS A 49 11.87 -58.54 25.12
C HIS A 49 13.25 -58.20 25.68
N THR A 50 13.63 -56.91 25.80
CA THR A 50 14.98 -56.51 26.29
C THR A 50 14.98 -55.89 27.69
N GLY A 51 13.80 -55.66 28.29
CA GLY A 51 13.67 -55.06 29.61
C GLY A 51 14.21 -55.92 30.76
N LYS A 52 14.40 -55.31 31.93
CA LYS A 52 15.00 -55.95 33.13
C LYS A 52 14.23 -57.16 33.68
N ARG A 53 12.96 -57.32 33.28
CA ARG A 53 12.05 -58.42 33.66
C ARG A 53 11.72 -59.37 32.49
N SER A 54 12.42 -59.26 31.35
CA SER A 54 12.16 -60.11 30.20
C SER A 54 12.72 -61.53 30.38
N ARG A 55 12.18 -62.50 29.62
CA ARG A 55 12.76 -63.85 29.54
C ARG A 55 14.24 -63.84 29.11
N LEU A 56 14.63 -62.87 28.28
CA LEU A 56 16.03 -62.65 27.90
C LEU A 56 16.90 -62.22 29.10
N ALA A 57 16.37 -61.38 29.99
CA ALA A 57 17.06 -61.00 31.23
C ALA A 57 17.19 -62.19 32.20
N GLU A 58 16.22 -63.12 32.21
CA GLU A 58 16.30 -64.37 32.96
C GLU A 58 17.37 -65.32 32.38
N LEU A 59 17.39 -65.50 31.06
CA LEU A 59 18.43 -66.26 30.34
C LEU A 59 19.84 -65.72 30.65
N LYS A 60 20.00 -64.39 30.70
CA LYS A 60 21.27 -63.74 31.12
C LYS A 60 21.68 -64.08 32.54
N LYS A 61 20.74 -64.08 33.49
CA LYS A 61 21.01 -64.46 34.89
C LYS A 61 21.41 -65.94 35.01
N MET A 62 20.88 -66.80 34.13
CA MET A 62 21.21 -68.22 34.10
C MET A 62 22.63 -68.50 33.60
N ILE A 63 23.28 -67.59 32.87
CA ILE A 63 24.68 -67.77 32.38
C ILE A 63 25.64 -68.11 33.53
N GLY A 64 25.47 -67.48 34.71
CA GLY A 64 26.30 -67.76 35.90
C GLY A 64 26.08 -69.14 36.52
N ARG A 65 24.97 -69.82 36.21
CA ARG A 65 24.55 -71.11 36.77
C ARG A 65 24.91 -72.31 35.89
N VAL A 66 25.37 -72.08 34.66
CA VAL A 66 25.80 -73.12 33.71
C VAL A 66 27.22 -73.60 34.04
N PRO A 67 27.59 -74.88 33.81
CA PRO A 67 28.96 -75.39 33.99
C PRO A 67 30.00 -74.59 33.18
N GLN A 68 31.21 -74.42 33.73
CA GLN A 68 32.27 -73.56 33.20
C GLN A 68 32.61 -73.84 31.72
N GLU A 69 32.58 -75.11 31.31
CA GLU A 69 32.85 -75.58 29.95
C GLU A 69 31.80 -75.11 28.93
N GLN A 70 30.56 -74.83 29.36
CA GLN A 70 29.42 -74.48 28.49
C GLN A 70 29.02 -73.00 28.57
N ARG A 71 29.55 -72.26 29.56
CA ARG A 71 29.25 -70.83 29.79
C ARG A 71 29.53 -69.95 28.57
N ALA A 72 30.66 -70.17 27.88
CA ALA A 72 31.07 -69.36 26.73
C ALA A 72 30.12 -69.55 25.53
N GLY A 73 29.72 -70.80 25.24
CA GLY A 73 28.79 -71.12 24.16
C GLY A 73 27.38 -70.57 24.41
N PHE A 74 26.86 -70.79 25.62
CA PHE A 74 25.53 -70.30 26.02
C PHE A 74 25.48 -68.76 26.08
N GLY A 75 26.50 -68.11 26.63
CA GLY A 75 26.60 -66.65 26.66
C GLY A 75 26.63 -66.02 25.27
N LYS A 76 27.36 -66.63 24.33
CA LYS A 76 27.39 -66.18 22.92
C LYS A 76 26.04 -66.33 22.23
N MET A 77 25.30 -67.41 22.51
CA MET A 77 23.95 -67.60 21.98
C MET A 77 22.98 -66.53 22.52
N VAL A 78 22.98 -66.27 23.83
CA VAL A 78 22.13 -65.24 24.45
C VAL A 78 22.45 -63.84 23.90
N GLN A 79 23.72 -63.50 23.72
CA GLN A 79 24.13 -62.22 23.11
C GLN A 79 23.71 -62.09 21.64
N ASN A 80 23.83 -63.16 20.86
CA ASN A 80 23.39 -63.16 19.46
C ASN A 80 21.87 -62.92 19.35
N VAL A 81 21.09 -63.58 20.21
CA VAL A 81 19.63 -63.43 20.27
C VAL A 81 19.25 -62.01 20.68
N GLU A 82 19.90 -61.46 21.70
CA GLU A 82 19.70 -60.07 22.12
C GLU A 82 19.98 -59.08 20.98
N ARG A 83 21.12 -59.25 20.30
CA ARG A 83 21.50 -58.40 19.17
C ARG A 83 20.46 -58.50 18.05
N GLN A 84 20.04 -59.72 17.70
CA GLN A 84 19.02 -59.93 16.67
C GLN A 84 17.69 -59.25 17.02
N ILE A 85 17.26 -59.33 18.28
CA ILE A 85 16.03 -58.67 18.76
C ILE A 85 16.16 -57.15 18.67
N ASP A 86 17.26 -56.58 19.18
CA ASP A 86 17.46 -55.13 19.21
C ASP A 86 17.62 -54.55 17.80
N GLU A 87 18.38 -55.19 16.92
CA GLU A 87 18.56 -54.77 15.52
C GLU A 87 17.22 -54.80 14.76
N THR A 88 16.44 -55.87 14.92
CA THR A 88 15.14 -56.03 14.23
C THR A 88 14.12 -54.99 14.70
N LEU A 89 14.00 -54.79 16.02
CA LEU A 89 13.06 -53.81 16.56
C LEU A 89 13.49 -52.38 16.26
N THR A 90 14.79 -52.07 16.30
CA THR A 90 15.30 -50.75 15.93
C THR A 90 15.05 -50.45 14.45
N ARG A 91 15.21 -51.44 13.56
CA ARG A 91 14.83 -51.32 12.15
C ARG A 91 13.34 -51.01 11.98
N LEU A 92 12.47 -51.81 12.61
CA LEU A 92 11.01 -51.64 12.53
C LEU A 92 10.56 -50.29 13.08
N GLN A 93 11.08 -49.87 14.24
CA GLN A 93 10.78 -48.56 14.81
C GLN A 93 11.16 -47.43 13.85
N LYS A 94 12.34 -47.49 13.23
CA LYS A 94 12.78 -46.49 12.25
C LYS A 94 11.89 -46.48 11.00
N ALA A 95 11.51 -47.66 10.50
CA ALA A 95 10.64 -47.80 9.34
C ALA A 95 9.25 -47.21 9.62
N PHE A 96 8.62 -47.56 10.74
CA PHE A 96 7.31 -47.01 11.10
C PHE A 96 7.34 -45.52 11.41
N ALA A 97 8.42 -45.01 12.03
CA ALA A 97 8.57 -43.58 12.27
C ALA A 97 8.65 -42.79 10.96
N SER A 98 9.48 -43.23 10.00
CA SER A 98 9.58 -42.58 8.69
C SER A 98 8.28 -42.69 7.89
N ARG A 99 7.60 -43.85 7.96
CA ARG A 99 6.30 -44.05 7.29
C ARG A 99 5.23 -43.14 7.88
N LEU A 100 5.16 -43.03 9.21
CA LEU A 100 4.23 -42.15 9.91
C LEU A 100 4.46 -40.68 9.54
N GLU A 101 5.72 -40.24 9.49
CA GLU A 101 6.08 -38.88 9.07
C GLU A 101 5.62 -38.59 7.64
N ASN A 102 5.94 -39.46 6.67
CA ASN A 102 5.52 -39.29 5.27
C ASN A 102 3.99 -39.26 5.12
N LEU A 103 3.27 -40.12 5.84
CA LEU A 103 1.80 -40.15 5.80
C LEU A 103 1.18 -38.88 6.44
N ARG A 104 1.81 -38.33 7.48
CA ARG A 104 1.39 -37.03 8.04
C ARG A 104 1.65 -35.89 7.08
N ILE A 105 2.81 -35.85 6.42
CA ILE A 105 3.14 -34.84 5.40
C ILE A 105 2.14 -34.88 4.24
N GLU A 106 1.83 -36.06 3.69
CA GLU A 106 0.84 -36.16 2.60
C GLU A 106 -0.58 -35.79 3.05
N ARG A 107 -0.95 -36.11 4.30
CA ARG A 107 -2.25 -35.71 4.86
C ARG A 107 -2.35 -34.21 5.09
N GLU A 108 -1.27 -33.59 5.56
CA GLU A 108 -1.17 -32.15 5.85
C GLU A 108 -0.79 -31.34 4.60
N ARG A 109 -0.73 -32.00 3.44
CA ARG A 109 -0.49 -31.35 2.16
C ARG A 109 -1.62 -30.37 1.88
N ILE A 110 -1.24 -29.10 1.83
CA ILE A 110 -2.13 -28.00 1.45
C ILE A 110 -1.77 -27.50 0.05
N ASP A 111 -2.75 -26.92 -0.62
CA ASP A 111 -2.51 -26.14 -1.83
C ASP A 111 -2.01 -24.74 -1.46
N VAL A 112 -0.70 -24.54 -1.58
CA VAL A 112 -0.03 -23.26 -1.31
C VAL A 112 -0.34 -22.18 -2.34
N THR A 113 -1.02 -22.51 -3.45
CA THR A 113 -1.42 -21.57 -4.49
C THR A 113 -2.78 -20.93 -4.24
N LEU A 114 -3.55 -21.45 -3.28
CA LEU A 114 -4.84 -20.87 -2.91
C LEU A 114 -4.65 -19.43 -2.41
N PRO A 115 -5.52 -18.48 -2.83
CA PRO A 115 -5.52 -17.15 -2.27
C PRO A 115 -5.68 -17.18 -0.74
N GLY A 116 -4.70 -16.64 -0.04
CA GLY A 116 -4.77 -16.50 1.41
C GLY A 116 -5.90 -15.56 1.85
N ARG A 117 -6.32 -15.67 3.12
CA ARG A 117 -7.28 -14.74 3.72
C ARG A 117 -6.63 -13.35 3.86
N ARG A 118 -7.04 -12.39 3.03
CA ARG A 118 -6.49 -11.03 3.01
C ARG A 118 -7.57 -10.01 3.37
N HIS A 119 -7.17 -8.96 4.07
CA HIS A 119 -8.02 -7.77 4.22
C HIS A 119 -7.89 -6.93 2.95
N LEU A 120 -9.02 -6.38 2.48
CA LEU A 120 -9.01 -5.46 1.35
C LEU A 120 -8.28 -4.17 1.76
N ARG A 121 -7.33 -3.74 0.92
CA ARG A 121 -6.69 -2.43 1.10
C ARG A 121 -7.66 -1.35 0.62
N GLY A 122 -7.82 -0.30 1.42
CA GLY A 122 -8.50 0.91 0.99
C GLY A 122 -7.75 1.58 -0.17
N SER A 123 -8.42 2.51 -0.84
CA SER A 123 -7.86 3.36 -1.87
C SER A 123 -8.04 4.82 -1.45
N LEU A 124 -7.07 5.67 -1.77
CA LEU A 124 -7.26 7.11 -1.65
C LEU A 124 -8.03 7.61 -2.88
N HIS A 125 -8.82 8.65 -2.69
CA HIS A 125 -9.51 9.30 -3.79
C HIS A 125 -8.49 9.90 -4.78
N PRO A 126 -8.71 9.87 -6.11
CA PRO A 126 -7.77 10.42 -7.10
C PRO A 126 -7.40 11.88 -6.86
N ILE A 127 -8.34 12.69 -6.36
CA ILE A 127 -8.05 14.08 -5.97
C ILE A 127 -7.08 14.14 -4.77
N THR A 128 -7.24 13.25 -3.79
CA THR A 128 -6.33 13.18 -2.63
C THR A 128 -4.93 12.75 -3.06
N LEU A 129 -4.81 11.74 -3.93
CA LEU A 129 -3.53 11.30 -4.49
C LEU A 129 -2.81 12.43 -5.22
N LEU A 130 -3.54 13.14 -6.09
CA LEU A 130 -2.98 14.25 -6.85
C LEU A 130 -2.60 15.43 -5.94
N ARG A 131 -3.46 15.77 -4.98
CA ARG A 131 -3.21 16.82 -3.99
C ARG A 131 -1.94 16.53 -3.21
N GLN A 132 -1.80 15.34 -2.63
CA GLN A 132 -0.62 14.94 -1.86
C GLN A 132 0.66 15.04 -2.70
N ARG A 133 0.62 14.60 -3.96
CA ARG A 133 1.77 14.70 -4.86
C ARG A 133 2.17 16.15 -5.14
N ILE A 134 1.20 17.05 -5.31
CA ILE A 134 1.44 18.49 -5.50
C ILE A 134 2.00 19.10 -4.21
N GLU A 135 1.39 18.78 -3.07
CA GLU A 135 1.83 19.23 -1.74
C GLU A 135 3.29 18.82 -1.49
N ASP A 136 3.66 17.56 -1.71
CA ASP A 136 5.03 17.06 -1.54
C ASP A 136 6.05 17.84 -2.40
N ILE A 137 5.69 18.14 -3.65
CA ILE A 137 6.53 18.93 -4.55
C ILE A 137 6.75 20.34 -3.97
N PHE A 138 5.68 21.03 -3.58
CA PHE A 138 5.79 22.40 -3.07
C PHE A 138 6.47 22.47 -1.70
N VAL A 139 6.22 21.52 -0.80
CA VAL A 139 6.93 21.39 0.49
C VAL A 139 8.42 21.20 0.24
N SER A 140 8.82 20.37 -0.73
CA SER A 140 10.23 20.19 -1.09
C SER A 140 10.87 21.45 -1.70
N MET A 141 10.06 22.40 -2.18
CA MET A 141 10.48 23.72 -2.66
C MET A 141 10.44 24.79 -1.57
N GLY A 142 10.08 24.44 -0.33
CA GLY A 142 10.02 25.34 0.82
C GLY A 142 8.72 26.13 0.95
N TYR A 143 7.62 25.67 0.34
CA TYR A 143 6.28 26.19 0.61
C TYR A 143 5.67 25.53 1.84
N ALA A 144 4.95 26.29 2.66
CA ALA A 144 4.07 25.74 3.69
C ALA A 144 2.67 25.44 3.11
N ILE A 145 1.93 24.52 3.73
CA ILE A 145 0.54 24.22 3.37
C ILE A 145 -0.36 25.02 4.32
N GLU A 146 -1.23 25.85 3.77
CA GLU A 146 -2.25 26.61 4.50
C GLU A 146 -3.64 26.09 4.15
N ASP A 147 -4.52 26.01 5.16
CA ASP A 147 -5.93 25.71 4.99
C ASP A 147 -6.75 26.66 5.88
N ASP A 148 -7.96 26.96 5.44
CA ASP A 148 -8.86 27.85 6.16
C ASP A 148 -10.32 27.56 5.80
N ARG A 149 -11.23 28.30 6.44
CA ARG A 149 -12.68 28.19 6.27
C ARG A 149 -13.13 28.17 4.82
N GLU A 150 -14.19 27.41 4.59
CA GLU A 150 -14.91 27.32 3.31
C GLU A 150 -16.04 28.36 3.20
N ILE A 151 -16.56 28.85 4.33
CA ILE A 151 -17.55 29.93 4.41
C ILE A 151 -16.83 31.22 4.78
N GLU A 152 -16.97 32.23 3.92
CA GLU A 152 -16.25 33.49 4.00
C GLU A 152 -17.17 34.70 3.99
N THR A 153 -16.64 35.83 4.43
CA THR A 153 -17.30 37.13 4.22
C THR A 153 -16.94 37.66 2.84
N ASP A 154 -17.77 38.55 2.27
CA ASP A 154 -17.46 39.24 1.01
C ASP A 154 -16.08 39.93 1.02
N TYR A 155 -15.65 40.42 2.18
CA TYR A 155 -14.33 41.01 2.34
C TYR A 155 -13.20 40.08 1.90
N TYR A 156 -13.12 38.87 2.45
CA TYR A 156 -12.05 37.92 2.14
C TYR A 156 -12.21 37.27 0.77
N ASN A 157 -13.44 37.02 0.32
CA ASN A 157 -13.69 36.36 -0.95
C ASN A 157 -13.56 37.30 -2.15
N PHE A 158 -13.70 38.62 -1.95
CA PHE A 158 -13.72 39.60 -3.02
C PHE A 158 -13.01 40.93 -2.73
N ASP A 159 -13.38 41.68 -1.68
CA ASP A 159 -12.89 43.06 -1.49
C ASP A 159 -11.36 43.11 -1.35
N ALA A 160 -10.81 42.26 -0.48
CA ALA A 160 -9.37 42.15 -0.23
C ALA A 160 -8.59 41.67 -1.48
N LEU A 161 -9.29 41.03 -2.42
CA LEU A 161 -8.77 40.57 -3.71
C LEU A 161 -8.99 41.60 -4.82
N ASN A 162 -9.28 42.85 -4.48
CA ASN A 162 -9.44 43.94 -5.44
C ASN A 162 -10.55 43.68 -6.49
N ILE A 163 -11.52 42.85 -6.15
CA ILE A 163 -12.71 42.58 -6.97
C ILE A 163 -13.76 43.60 -6.53
N PRO A 164 -14.31 44.49 -7.37
CA PRO A 164 -15.30 45.50 -6.94
C PRO A 164 -16.72 44.93 -6.81
N GLU A 165 -17.62 45.64 -6.12
CA GLU A 165 -19.02 45.23 -5.86
C GLU A 165 -19.82 44.91 -7.14
N GLY A 166 -19.62 45.67 -8.21
CA GLY A 166 -20.28 45.44 -9.51
C GLY A 166 -19.63 44.37 -10.39
N HIS A 167 -18.71 43.56 -9.86
CA HIS A 167 -18.03 42.52 -10.63
C HIS A 167 -18.92 41.26 -10.77
N PRO A 168 -19.05 40.66 -11.98
CA PRO A 168 -19.91 39.50 -12.21
C PRO A 168 -19.69 38.33 -11.23
N ALA A 169 -18.43 38.06 -10.86
CA ALA A 169 -18.08 37.02 -9.89
C ALA A 169 -18.76 37.14 -8.51
N ARG A 170 -19.27 38.32 -8.14
CA ARG A 170 -20.04 38.55 -6.90
C ARG A 170 -21.53 38.27 -7.05
N GLU A 171 -22.03 38.18 -8.28
CA GLU A 171 -23.44 37.96 -8.50
C GLU A 171 -23.86 36.58 -7.98
N SER A 172 -25.09 36.50 -7.46
CA SER A 172 -25.68 35.25 -6.97
C SER A 172 -25.87 34.18 -8.05
N GLN A 173 -25.65 34.54 -9.32
CA GLN A 173 -25.59 33.60 -10.44
C GLN A 173 -24.31 32.77 -10.42
N ASP A 174 -23.21 33.29 -9.89
CA ASP A 174 -21.89 32.64 -9.87
C ASP A 174 -21.49 32.16 -8.47
N THR A 175 -21.89 32.89 -7.43
CA THR A 175 -21.50 32.63 -6.04
C THR A 175 -22.67 32.18 -5.17
N PHE A 176 -22.44 31.17 -4.32
CA PHE A 176 -23.41 30.73 -3.33
C PHE A 176 -23.34 31.61 -2.08
N TYR A 177 -24.48 32.22 -1.72
CA TYR A 177 -24.66 32.98 -0.50
C TYR A 177 -25.56 32.24 0.49
N THR A 178 -25.18 32.31 1.76
CA THR A 178 -26.00 31.87 2.90
C THR A 178 -27.11 32.87 3.20
N THR A 179 -28.10 32.48 4.00
CA THR A 179 -29.18 33.39 4.44
C THR A 179 -28.69 34.59 5.24
N ASP A 180 -27.52 34.46 5.88
CA ASP A 180 -26.91 35.50 6.72
C ASP A 180 -25.95 36.39 5.92
N GLY A 181 -25.88 36.23 4.59
CA GLY A 181 -25.06 37.04 3.69
C GLY A 181 -23.59 36.61 3.59
N LEU A 182 -23.18 35.50 4.20
CA LEU A 182 -21.84 34.91 3.99
C LEU A 182 -21.78 34.16 2.66
N ALA A 183 -20.62 34.14 2.02
CA ALA A 183 -20.37 33.43 0.77
C ALA A 183 -19.70 32.07 1.01
N LEU A 184 -20.08 31.03 0.28
CA LEU A 184 -19.18 29.89 0.08
C LEU A 184 -18.03 30.34 -0.81
N ARG A 185 -16.79 30.13 -0.40
CA ARG A 185 -15.62 30.66 -1.11
C ARG A 185 -15.58 30.17 -2.56
N SER A 186 -15.42 31.09 -3.50
CA SER A 186 -15.32 30.79 -4.94
C SER A 186 -13.90 30.43 -5.37
N GLN A 187 -12.95 30.70 -4.48
CA GLN A 187 -11.51 30.53 -4.65
C GLN A 187 -10.80 30.38 -3.30
N THR A 188 -9.67 29.70 -3.30
CA THR A 188 -8.78 29.55 -2.14
C THR A 188 -7.88 30.77 -1.91
N SER A 189 -7.99 31.82 -2.72
CA SER A 189 -7.34 33.12 -2.50
C SER A 189 -7.73 33.76 -1.16
N THR A 190 -8.89 33.39 -0.62
CA THR A 190 -9.33 33.73 0.75
C THR A 190 -8.30 33.31 1.80
N VAL A 191 -7.75 32.10 1.67
CA VAL A 191 -6.70 31.56 2.54
C VAL A 191 -5.42 32.41 2.44
N GLN A 192 -5.09 32.90 1.24
CA GLN A 192 -3.91 33.74 1.02
C GLN A 192 -3.98 35.07 1.79
N ILE A 193 -5.14 35.74 1.75
CA ILE A 193 -5.38 36.99 2.48
C ILE A 193 -5.23 36.74 3.99
N ARG A 194 -5.90 35.71 4.50
CA ARG A 194 -5.82 35.34 5.92
C ARG A 194 -4.41 34.97 6.36
N ALA A 195 -3.68 34.22 5.53
CA ALA A 195 -2.31 33.85 5.83
C ALA A 195 -1.37 35.07 5.85
N MET A 196 -1.52 36.00 4.91
CA MET A 196 -0.76 37.27 4.95
C MET A 196 -1.09 38.11 6.20
N GLU A 197 -2.35 38.16 6.63
CA GLU A 197 -2.72 38.84 7.88
C GLU A 197 -2.16 38.16 9.14
N ARG A 198 -2.16 36.82 9.18
CA ARG A 198 -1.67 36.04 10.32
C ARG A 198 -0.16 36.07 10.46
N HIS A 199 0.55 35.90 9.35
CA HIS A 199 2.00 35.61 9.35
C HIS A 199 2.84 36.80 8.89
N GLY A 200 2.26 37.75 8.16
CA GLY A 200 3.01 38.82 7.51
C GLY A 200 3.88 38.30 6.36
N VAL A 201 5.00 38.99 6.12
CA VAL A 201 5.98 38.68 5.06
C VAL A 201 7.39 38.57 5.64
N PRO A 202 8.28 37.71 5.08
CA PRO A 202 8.12 36.91 3.87
C PRO A 202 7.19 35.69 4.05
N ILE A 203 6.46 35.33 2.99
CA ILE A 203 5.51 34.21 3.01
C ILE A 203 5.57 33.42 1.70
N LYS A 204 5.49 32.09 1.84
CA LYS A 204 5.53 31.13 0.73
C LYS A 204 4.62 29.95 1.06
N ILE A 205 3.42 29.94 0.50
CA ILE A 205 2.36 29.00 0.86
C ILE A 205 1.68 28.38 -0.35
N ILE A 206 1.12 27.20 -0.17
CA ILE A 206 0.08 26.65 -1.03
C ILE A 206 -1.20 26.48 -0.21
N ALA A 207 -2.34 26.78 -0.82
CA ALA A 207 -3.67 26.72 -0.24
C ALA A 207 -4.53 25.73 -1.04
N PRO A 208 -4.43 24.42 -0.76
CA PRO A 208 -5.33 23.42 -1.32
C PRO A 208 -6.67 23.42 -0.58
N GLY A 209 -7.78 23.48 -1.30
CA GLY A 209 -9.08 23.52 -0.65
C GLY A 209 -10.27 23.38 -1.58
N LYS A 210 -11.43 23.08 -1.00
CA LYS A 210 -12.71 23.09 -1.72
C LYS A 210 -13.13 24.50 -2.06
N VAL A 211 -13.72 24.68 -3.23
CA VAL A 211 -14.30 25.93 -3.69
C VAL A 211 -15.66 25.64 -4.31
N PHE A 212 -16.51 26.66 -4.35
CA PHE A 212 -17.91 26.52 -4.71
C PHE A 212 -18.28 27.53 -5.78
N ARG A 213 -18.97 27.06 -6.81
CA ARG A 213 -19.49 27.90 -7.90
C ARG A 213 -20.86 27.40 -8.28
N ARG A 214 -21.77 28.30 -8.62
CA ARG A 214 -23.13 27.94 -9.00
C ARG A 214 -23.21 27.46 -10.46
N ASP A 215 -22.30 26.58 -10.83
CA ASP A 215 -22.29 25.94 -12.13
C ASP A 215 -23.33 24.82 -12.18
N THR A 216 -24.01 24.68 -13.31
CA THR A 216 -24.89 23.53 -13.54
C THR A 216 -24.03 22.28 -13.75
N PRO A 217 -24.24 21.18 -12.98
CA PRO A 217 -23.42 20.00 -13.11
C PRO A 217 -23.45 19.40 -14.52
N ASP A 218 -22.28 19.29 -15.15
CA ASP A 218 -22.07 18.66 -16.45
C ASP A 218 -20.76 17.83 -16.45
N MET A 219 -20.31 17.36 -17.60
CA MET A 219 -19.09 16.53 -17.69
C MET A 219 -17.80 17.24 -17.26
N THR A 220 -17.83 18.57 -17.16
CA THR A 220 -16.68 19.45 -16.92
C THR A 220 -16.89 20.46 -15.78
N HIS A 221 -18.12 20.59 -15.27
CA HIS A 221 -18.46 21.51 -14.19
C HIS A 221 -19.21 20.79 -13.07
N VAL A 222 -18.87 21.14 -11.82
CA VAL A 222 -19.54 20.68 -10.61
C VAL A 222 -19.59 21.84 -9.61
N PRO A 223 -20.62 21.92 -8.76
CA PRO A 223 -20.84 23.07 -7.90
C PRO A 223 -19.85 23.16 -6.73
N MET A 224 -19.15 22.06 -6.44
CA MET A 224 -18.05 21.99 -5.49
C MET A 224 -16.90 21.22 -6.15
N PHE A 225 -15.72 21.82 -6.17
CA PHE A 225 -14.50 21.23 -6.70
C PHE A 225 -13.30 21.68 -5.86
N HIS A 226 -12.10 21.22 -6.17
CA HIS A 226 -10.89 21.54 -5.42
C HIS A 226 -9.95 22.43 -6.23
N GLN A 227 -9.45 23.48 -5.60
CA GLN A 227 -8.38 24.29 -6.13
C GLN A 227 -7.12 24.14 -5.29
N VAL A 228 -5.99 24.35 -5.95
CA VAL A 228 -4.73 24.63 -5.29
C VAL A 228 -4.28 25.99 -5.77
N GLU A 229 -4.07 26.89 -4.83
CA GLU A 229 -3.45 28.17 -5.10
C GLU A 229 -2.10 28.29 -4.40
N GLY A 230 -1.15 28.94 -5.03
CA GLY A 230 0.15 29.24 -4.44
C GLY A 230 0.36 30.74 -4.32
N LEU A 231 1.03 31.16 -3.25
CA LEU A 231 1.43 32.54 -2.99
C LEU A 231 2.90 32.58 -2.58
N CYS A 232 3.65 33.54 -3.12
CA CYS A 232 5.00 33.86 -2.67
C CYS A 232 5.15 35.38 -2.63
N VAL A 233 5.42 35.95 -1.45
CA VAL A 233 5.65 37.39 -1.25
C VAL A 233 6.92 37.58 -0.43
N ASP A 234 7.86 38.33 -0.99
CA ASP A 234 9.13 38.72 -0.36
C ASP A 234 9.69 39.97 -1.06
N ARG A 235 10.85 40.46 -0.63
CA ARG A 235 11.58 41.54 -1.29
C ARG A 235 12.19 41.02 -2.58
N GLY A 236 11.96 41.72 -3.69
CA GLY A 236 12.59 41.41 -4.98
C GLY A 236 11.99 40.23 -5.74
N ILE A 237 10.77 39.79 -5.40
CA ILE A 237 10.04 38.79 -6.18
C ILE A 237 9.62 39.40 -7.53
N THR A 238 9.74 38.62 -8.60
CA THR A 238 9.51 39.06 -9.99
C THR A 238 8.77 37.99 -10.78
N MET A 239 8.27 38.35 -11.96
CA MET A 239 7.62 37.41 -12.89
C MET A 239 8.53 36.24 -13.29
N ALA A 240 9.86 36.42 -13.28
CA ALA A 240 10.81 35.34 -13.52
C ALA A 240 10.73 34.25 -12.44
N HIS A 241 10.52 34.64 -11.18
CA HIS A 241 10.32 33.70 -10.08
C HIS A 241 9.00 32.91 -10.22
N LEU A 242 7.92 33.57 -10.65
CA LEU A 242 6.66 32.89 -10.98
C LEU A 242 6.87 31.83 -12.06
N LYS A 243 7.46 32.24 -13.21
CA LYS A 243 7.72 31.32 -14.32
C LYS A 243 8.61 30.15 -13.89
N GLY A 244 9.68 30.42 -13.15
CA GLY A 244 10.58 29.39 -12.63
C GLY A 244 9.88 28.41 -11.69
N THR A 245 9.07 28.92 -10.76
CA THR A 245 8.32 28.09 -9.80
C THR A 245 7.34 27.16 -10.51
N VAL A 246 6.53 27.70 -11.41
CA VAL A 246 5.52 26.92 -12.14
C VAL A 246 6.18 25.89 -13.06
N THR A 247 7.27 26.28 -13.74
CA THR A 247 8.04 25.36 -14.59
C THR A 247 8.61 24.20 -13.79
N GLU A 248 9.22 24.48 -12.64
CA GLU A 248 9.86 23.47 -11.80
C GLU A 248 8.83 22.48 -11.23
N TRP A 249 7.70 22.98 -10.71
CA TRP A 249 6.64 22.11 -10.21
C TRP A 249 6.12 21.18 -11.33
N LEU A 250 5.82 21.74 -12.51
CA LEU A 250 5.28 20.95 -13.61
C LEU A 250 6.28 19.93 -14.14
N ARG A 251 7.58 20.24 -14.14
CA ARG A 251 8.64 19.29 -14.47
C ARG A 251 8.75 18.15 -13.45
N ARG A 252 8.60 18.44 -12.16
CA ARG A 252 8.56 17.38 -11.12
C ARG A 252 7.32 16.50 -11.24
N LEU A 253 6.21 17.05 -11.71
CA LEU A 253 4.96 16.31 -11.86
C LEU A 253 4.90 15.47 -13.14
N PHE A 254 5.31 16.03 -14.28
CA PHE A 254 5.14 15.44 -15.62
C PHE A 254 6.45 15.04 -16.32
N GLY A 255 7.62 15.38 -15.75
CA GLY A 255 8.93 15.02 -16.26
C GLY A 255 9.75 16.23 -16.76
N PRO A 256 11.09 16.08 -16.87
CA PRO A 256 12.03 17.18 -17.12
C PRO A 256 11.81 17.90 -18.46
N GLU A 257 11.26 17.20 -19.46
CA GLU A 257 10.96 17.74 -20.79
C GLU A 257 9.72 18.64 -20.83
N THR A 258 9.00 18.78 -19.72
CA THR A 258 7.80 19.62 -19.66
C THR A 258 8.14 21.08 -19.95
N VAL A 259 7.45 21.65 -20.94
CA VAL A 259 7.57 23.05 -21.35
C VAL A 259 6.34 23.82 -20.92
N THR A 260 6.54 25.00 -20.34
CA THR A 260 5.44 25.90 -19.93
C THR A 260 5.30 27.07 -20.88
N ARG A 261 4.07 27.53 -21.09
CA ARG A 261 3.73 28.72 -21.85
C ARG A 261 2.87 29.65 -21.00
N PHE A 262 3.18 30.94 -21.01
CA PHE A 262 2.41 31.96 -20.31
C PHE A 262 1.78 32.90 -21.33
N ARG A 263 0.46 33.10 -21.21
CA ARG A 263 -0.33 33.99 -22.07
C ARG A 263 -0.88 35.13 -21.22
N PRO A 264 -0.79 36.40 -21.65
CA PRO A 264 -1.42 37.51 -20.93
C PRO A 264 -2.91 37.23 -20.69
N SER A 265 -3.38 37.53 -19.50
CA SER A 265 -4.80 37.43 -19.11
C SER A 265 -5.12 38.57 -18.14
N TYR A 266 -6.28 38.55 -17.50
CA TYR A 266 -6.70 39.54 -16.53
C TYR A 266 -7.31 38.88 -15.30
N PHE A 267 -6.77 39.21 -14.12
CA PHE A 267 -7.37 38.91 -12.83
C PHE A 267 -7.28 40.17 -11.96
N PRO A 268 -8.37 40.60 -11.28
CA PRO A 268 -8.36 41.85 -10.50
C PRO A 268 -7.29 41.91 -9.39
N PHE A 269 -6.89 40.75 -8.87
CA PHE A 269 -5.89 40.60 -7.81
C PHE A 269 -4.44 40.46 -8.30
N THR A 270 -4.18 40.48 -9.62
CA THR A 270 -2.81 40.42 -10.15
C THR A 270 -2.55 41.41 -11.29
N GLU A 271 -1.34 41.99 -11.31
CA GLU A 271 -0.87 42.84 -12.41
C GLU A 271 0.68 42.86 -12.47
N PRO A 272 1.32 42.37 -13.56
CA PRO A 272 0.71 41.74 -14.73
C PRO A 272 0.13 40.35 -14.44
N SER A 273 -0.97 40.04 -15.14
CA SER A 273 -1.70 38.77 -15.10
C SER A 273 -1.36 37.86 -16.28
N ALA A 274 -1.34 36.54 -16.06
CA ALA A 274 -1.11 35.54 -17.09
C ALA A 274 -1.82 34.21 -16.80
N GLU A 275 -2.38 33.59 -17.83
CA GLU A 275 -2.69 32.16 -17.81
C GLU A 275 -1.44 31.35 -18.12
N PHE A 276 -1.32 30.17 -17.53
CA PHE A 276 -0.24 29.24 -17.83
C PHE A 276 -0.77 27.90 -18.35
N ASP A 277 -0.12 27.45 -19.41
CA ASP A 277 -0.33 26.18 -20.07
C ASP A 277 0.97 25.37 -20.00
N PHE A 278 0.85 24.06 -20.20
CA PHE A 278 2.03 23.19 -20.33
C PHE A 278 1.92 22.24 -21.51
N SER A 279 3.07 21.80 -22.01
CA SER A 279 3.15 20.81 -23.07
C SER A 279 2.43 19.54 -22.65
N CYS A 280 1.57 19.01 -23.52
CA CYS A 280 0.83 17.79 -23.24
C CYS A 280 1.76 16.63 -22.83
N PHE A 281 1.50 16.03 -21.68
CA PHE A 281 2.31 14.93 -21.13
C PHE A 281 2.20 13.61 -21.93
N ILE A 282 1.23 13.51 -22.85
CA ILE A 282 1.06 12.34 -23.74
C ILE A 282 1.76 12.51 -25.08
N CYS A 283 1.60 13.67 -25.73
CA CYS A 283 2.12 13.90 -27.09
C CYS A 283 3.35 14.81 -27.14
N HIS A 284 3.82 15.28 -25.97
CA HIS A 284 4.99 16.15 -25.83
C HIS A 284 4.95 17.39 -26.72
N GLY A 285 3.75 17.97 -26.88
CA GLY A 285 3.55 19.19 -27.67
C GLY A 285 3.23 18.99 -29.15
N SER A 286 3.25 17.76 -29.68
CA SER A 286 3.00 17.51 -31.11
C SER A 286 1.53 17.69 -31.53
N GLY A 287 0.59 17.61 -30.58
CA GLY A 287 -0.85 17.57 -30.86
C GLY A 287 -1.34 16.22 -31.41
N GLN A 288 -0.45 15.25 -31.65
CA GLN A 288 -0.79 13.94 -32.24
C GLN A 288 -0.31 12.79 -31.34
N SER A 289 -1.19 11.83 -31.09
CA SER A 289 -0.85 10.58 -30.40
C SER A 289 -0.81 9.47 -31.44
N GLY A 290 0.38 9.15 -31.95
CA GLY A 290 0.51 8.30 -33.13
C GLY A 290 -0.05 8.99 -34.38
N LYS A 291 -1.03 8.37 -35.05
CA LYS A 291 -1.69 8.92 -36.25
C LYS A 291 -2.96 9.71 -35.94
N GLU A 292 -3.36 9.78 -34.67
CA GLU A 292 -4.63 10.37 -34.26
C GLU A 292 -4.43 11.69 -33.51
N ARG A 293 -5.48 12.53 -33.51
CA ARG A 293 -5.51 13.76 -32.72
C ARG A 293 -5.41 13.42 -31.24
N CYS A 294 -4.45 14.02 -30.54
CA CYS A 294 -4.24 13.76 -29.11
C CYS A 294 -5.46 14.24 -28.30
N ARG A 295 -6.14 13.30 -27.62
CA ARG A 295 -7.36 13.56 -26.84
C ARG A 295 -7.14 14.56 -25.68
N PRO A 296 -6.14 14.39 -24.78
CA PRO A 296 -5.96 15.30 -23.63
C PRO A 296 -5.79 16.78 -24.00
N CYS A 297 -4.95 17.08 -25.00
CA CYS A 297 -4.73 18.45 -25.45
C CYS A 297 -5.66 18.90 -26.59
N LYS A 298 -6.61 18.06 -27.01
CA LYS A 298 -7.49 18.31 -28.15
C LYS A 298 -6.70 18.75 -29.40
N GLY A 299 -5.55 18.13 -29.65
CA GLY A 299 -4.71 18.42 -30.80
C GLY A 299 -3.91 19.73 -30.79
N SER A 300 -3.97 20.53 -29.72
CA SER A 300 -3.21 21.79 -29.65
C SER A 300 -1.73 21.57 -29.28
N GLY A 301 -1.41 20.44 -28.65
CA GLY A 301 -0.12 20.20 -28.00
C GLY A 301 0.00 20.84 -26.60
N TRP A 302 -0.95 21.69 -26.21
CA TRP A 302 -0.95 22.44 -24.95
C TRP A 302 -2.15 22.09 -24.08
N ILE A 303 -1.91 22.01 -22.78
CA ILE A 303 -2.95 21.83 -21.76
C ILE A 303 -3.01 23.11 -20.92
N GLU A 304 -4.15 23.78 -20.99
CA GLU A 304 -4.48 24.92 -20.12
C GLU A 304 -4.63 24.43 -18.69
N LEU A 305 -3.97 25.11 -17.75
CA LEU A 305 -3.96 24.65 -16.37
C LEU A 305 -4.55 25.64 -15.37
N GLY A 306 -4.14 26.92 -15.43
CA GLY A 306 -4.56 27.87 -14.43
C GLY A 306 -4.22 29.32 -14.72
N GLY A 307 -4.68 30.19 -13.82
CA GLY A 307 -4.39 31.61 -13.79
C GLY A 307 -3.24 31.94 -12.85
N SER A 308 -2.49 33.00 -13.14
CA SER A 308 -1.35 33.43 -12.35
C SER A 308 -1.05 34.91 -12.57
N GLY A 309 -0.16 35.47 -11.76
CA GLY A 309 0.34 36.82 -11.98
C GLY A 309 1.09 37.38 -10.79
N MET A 310 1.61 38.60 -10.96
CA MET A 310 2.20 39.36 -9.86
C MET A 310 1.10 39.94 -8.99
N VAL A 311 1.16 39.77 -7.67
CA VAL A 311 0.12 40.22 -6.74
C VAL A 311 -0.10 41.73 -6.88
N HIS A 312 -1.34 42.14 -7.08
CA HIS A 312 -1.69 43.53 -7.30
C HIS A 312 -1.40 44.38 -6.04
N PRO A 313 -0.85 45.60 -6.17
CA PRO A 313 -0.49 46.44 -5.01
C PRO A 313 -1.65 46.72 -4.04
N ASN A 314 -2.90 46.75 -4.51
CA ASN A 314 -4.07 46.90 -3.62
C ASN A 314 -4.26 45.70 -2.69
N VAL A 315 -3.97 44.49 -3.17
CA VAL A 315 -4.09 43.26 -2.36
C VAL A 315 -3.04 43.26 -1.26
N LEU A 316 -1.80 43.62 -1.58
CA LEU A 316 -0.74 43.77 -0.57
C LEU A 316 -1.12 44.82 0.49
N ARG A 317 -1.65 45.98 0.05
CA ARG A 317 -2.13 47.02 0.97
C ARG A 317 -3.27 46.55 1.85
N ALA A 318 -4.21 45.77 1.34
CA ALA A 318 -5.31 45.21 2.13
C ALA A 318 -4.81 44.35 3.29
N CYS A 319 -3.68 43.67 3.12
CA CYS A 319 -3.01 42.87 4.15
C CYS A 319 -1.93 43.65 4.94
N ASN A 320 -1.93 44.99 4.90
CA ASN A 320 -0.93 45.84 5.57
C ASN A 320 0.54 45.60 5.14
N ILE A 321 0.75 45.18 3.88
CA ILE A 321 2.08 44.97 3.29
C ILE A 321 2.40 46.13 2.33
N ASP A 322 3.57 46.77 2.49
CA ASP A 322 3.99 47.89 1.63
C ASP A 322 4.48 47.39 0.25
N PRO A 323 3.74 47.67 -0.85
CA PRO A 323 4.12 47.22 -2.19
C PRO A 323 5.34 47.95 -2.76
N LYS A 324 5.86 48.99 -2.10
CA LYS A 324 7.15 49.62 -2.45
C LYS A 324 8.34 48.80 -1.96
N VAL A 325 8.15 47.97 -0.92
CA VAL A 325 9.20 47.15 -0.30
C VAL A 325 9.06 45.70 -0.73
N TYR A 326 7.83 45.18 -0.77
CA TYR A 326 7.53 43.79 -1.05
C TYR A 326 6.82 43.64 -2.38
N SER A 327 7.10 42.54 -3.06
CA SER A 327 6.39 42.10 -4.24
C SER A 327 6.10 40.60 -4.12
N GLY A 328 5.20 40.10 -4.93
CA GLY A 328 4.86 38.68 -4.88
C GLY A 328 4.18 38.20 -6.14
N PHE A 329 4.04 36.89 -6.25
CA PHE A 329 3.20 36.27 -7.27
C PHE A 329 2.22 35.30 -6.63
N ALA A 330 1.12 35.08 -7.35
CA ALA A 330 0.16 34.03 -7.04
C ALA A 330 -0.17 33.22 -8.30
N PHE A 331 -0.63 31.99 -8.11
CA PHE A 331 -1.18 31.15 -9.17
C PHE A 331 -2.28 30.25 -8.61
N GLY A 332 -3.19 29.78 -9.47
CA GLY A 332 -4.31 28.94 -9.08
C GLY A 332 -4.77 28.02 -10.19
N PHE A 333 -5.09 26.78 -9.85
CA PHE A 333 -5.60 25.78 -10.79
C PHE A 333 -6.56 24.79 -10.09
N GLY A 334 -7.45 24.19 -10.89
CA GLY A 334 -8.40 23.18 -10.42
C GLY A 334 -7.80 21.76 -10.46
N LEU A 335 -8.05 20.97 -9.42
CA LEU A 335 -7.55 19.59 -9.34
C LEU A 335 -8.36 18.63 -10.22
N GLU A 336 -9.67 18.80 -10.32
CA GLU A 336 -10.57 17.90 -11.06
C GLU A 336 -10.19 17.83 -12.53
N ARG A 337 -9.95 18.98 -13.16
CA ARG A 337 -9.52 19.02 -14.57
C ARG A 337 -8.16 18.34 -14.74
N MET A 338 -7.21 18.58 -13.83
CA MET A 338 -5.89 17.95 -13.91
C MET A 338 -6.00 16.43 -13.71
N ALA A 339 -6.72 15.97 -12.69
CA ALA A 339 -6.95 14.56 -12.41
C ALA A 339 -7.67 13.86 -13.57
N ALA A 340 -8.69 14.50 -14.13
CA ALA A 340 -9.44 13.95 -15.26
C ALA A 340 -8.54 13.71 -16.48
N LEU A 341 -7.66 14.66 -16.78
CA LEU A 341 -6.67 14.49 -17.84
C LEU A 341 -5.66 13.39 -17.52
N MET A 342 -5.09 13.40 -16.31
CA MET A 342 -4.04 12.45 -15.89
C MET A 342 -4.54 10.99 -15.86
N TYR A 343 -5.77 10.79 -15.41
CA TYR A 343 -6.36 9.47 -15.24
C TYR A 343 -7.34 9.11 -16.36
N ASN A 344 -7.43 9.93 -17.40
CA ASN A 344 -8.32 9.74 -18.56
C ASN A 344 -9.79 9.50 -18.14
N ILE A 345 -10.30 10.36 -17.26
CA ILE A 345 -11.68 10.35 -16.79
C ILE A 345 -12.47 11.30 -17.69
N ASP A 346 -13.45 10.76 -18.41
CA ASP A 346 -14.24 11.54 -19.39
C ASP A 346 -15.31 12.43 -18.73
N ASP A 347 -15.71 12.15 -17.50
CA ASP A 347 -16.76 12.87 -16.77
C ASP A 347 -16.35 13.10 -15.30
N ILE A 348 -16.13 14.37 -14.93
CA ILE A 348 -15.65 14.71 -13.58
C ILE A 348 -16.68 14.38 -12.48
N ARG A 349 -17.96 14.21 -12.82
CA ARG A 349 -19.02 13.88 -11.84
C ARG A 349 -18.79 12.53 -11.19
N GLN A 350 -18.12 11.61 -11.88
CA GLN A 350 -17.74 10.29 -11.34
C GLN A 350 -16.88 10.39 -10.08
N MET A 351 -16.11 11.49 -9.94
CA MET A 351 -15.31 11.77 -8.73
C MET A 351 -16.16 12.13 -7.51
N PHE A 352 -17.45 12.45 -7.67
CA PHE A 352 -18.34 12.87 -6.59
C PHE A 352 -19.49 11.88 -6.34
N GLU A 353 -19.76 10.98 -7.29
CA GLU A 353 -20.71 9.87 -7.13
C GLU A 353 -20.25 8.85 -6.08
N ASN A 354 -18.95 8.80 -5.78
CA ASN A 354 -18.33 7.87 -4.82
C ASN A 354 -18.63 6.39 -5.13
N ASP A 355 -18.66 6.02 -6.42
CA ASP A 355 -18.76 4.61 -6.82
C ASP A 355 -17.50 3.85 -6.39
N VAL A 356 -17.69 2.76 -5.64
CA VAL A 356 -16.59 1.91 -5.15
C VAL A 356 -15.75 1.38 -6.32
N ARG A 357 -16.37 1.01 -7.45
CA ARG A 357 -15.69 0.48 -8.64
C ARG A 357 -14.80 1.53 -9.31
N PHE A 358 -15.17 2.81 -9.19
CA PHE A 358 -14.33 3.92 -9.62
C PHE A 358 -13.14 4.07 -8.67
N ALA A 359 -13.40 4.16 -7.36
CA ALA A 359 -12.35 4.35 -6.35
C ALA A 359 -11.30 3.21 -6.33
N GLU A 360 -11.71 1.97 -6.62
CA GLU A 360 -10.82 0.81 -6.65
C GLU A 360 -9.77 0.84 -7.78
N GLN A 361 -9.97 1.64 -8.82
CA GLN A 361 -9.02 1.79 -9.93
C GLN A 361 -7.77 2.61 -9.56
N PHE A 362 -7.78 3.29 -8.41
CA PHE A 362 -6.72 4.16 -7.92
C PHE A 362 -5.89 3.55 -6.77
N ARG A 363 -6.00 2.23 -6.59
CA ARG A 363 -5.26 1.47 -5.56
C ARG A 363 -3.77 1.36 -5.83
#